data_AF-A0A7S0ZEV5-F1
#
_entry.id   AF-A0A7S0ZEV5-F1
#
_cell.length_a   1.000
_cell.length_b   1.000
_cell.length_c   1.000
_cell.angle_alpha   90.00
_cell.angle_beta   90.00
_cell.angle_gamma   90.00
#
_symmetry.space_group_name_H-M   'P 1'
#
loop_
_entity.id
_entity.type
_entity.pdbx_description
1 polymer ?
#
loop_
_entity_poly.entity_id
_entity_poly.type
_entity_poly.pdbx_seq_one_letter_code
_entity_poly.pdbx_strand_id
1 'polypeptide(L)'
;KESRVFLLKAFSNRYLNHNCMMSSTSSVSYTPRSLLIHGNPTLILSGSVHYPRVEPEHWHELLLNCKQNGLNCIDTYVFWNEHYPYTTTTPSLIFSNPRLDLIHFIKLAQSLSL
;
A
#
# COMPACT_ATOMS: atom_id res chain seq x y z
N LYS A 1 19.25 -3.94 -19.70
CA LYS A 1 18.95 -2.99 -18.60
C LYS A 1 18.25 -3.81 -17.52
N GLU A 2 18.96 -4.19 -16.47
CA GLU A 2 18.45 -5.12 -15.46
C GLU A 2 17.58 -4.39 -14.43
N SER A 3 16.36 -4.88 -14.23
CA SER A 3 15.45 -4.44 -13.17
C SER A 3 15.86 -5.09 -11.86
N ARG A 4 16.22 -4.30 -10.85
CA ARG A 4 16.52 -4.81 -9.50
C ARG A 4 15.31 -4.65 -8.60
N VAL A 5 14.71 -5.77 -8.22
CA VAL A 5 13.67 -5.86 -7.19
C VAL A 5 14.37 -6.06 -5.85
N PHE A 6 14.20 -5.14 -4.91
CA PHE A 6 14.73 -5.28 -3.55
C PHE A 6 13.64 -5.78 -2.61
N LEU A 7 13.86 -6.95 -2.00
CA LEU A 7 13.00 -7.51 -0.97
C LEU A 7 13.67 -7.30 0.39
N LEU A 8 13.17 -6.37 1.20
CA LEU A 8 13.68 -6.14 2.55
C LEU A 8 12.96 -7.08 3.52
N LYS A 9 13.69 -8.00 4.17
CA LYS A 9 13.20 -8.73 5.35
C LYS A 9 13.95 -8.23 6.58
N ALA A 10 13.24 -7.66 7.54
CA ALA A 10 13.75 -7.39 8.88
C ALA A 10 12.94 -8.22 9.89
N PHE A 11 13.62 -9.08 10.65
CA PHE A 11 13.09 -9.71 11.85
C PHE A 11 13.78 -9.07 13.06
N SER A 12 13.00 -8.64 14.05
CA SER A 12 13.52 -8.40 15.40
C SER A 12 12.46 -8.83 16.41
N ASN A 13 12.81 -9.82 17.21
CA ASN A 13 12.02 -10.34 18.31
C ASN A 13 12.49 -9.64 19.59
N ARG A 14 11.64 -8.89 20.28
CA ARG A 14 11.92 -8.41 21.65
C ARG A 14 10.63 -8.19 22.44
N TYR A 15 10.52 -8.95 23.53
CA TYR A 15 9.59 -8.75 24.63
C TYR A 15 9.84 -7.39 25.30
N LEU A 16 8.83 -6.52 25.40
CA LEU A 16 8.77 -5.47 26.41
C LEU A 16 7.31 -5.21 26.84
N ASN A 17 7.05 -5.44 28.13
CA ASN A 17 5.92 -4.91 28.87
C ASN A 17 6.17 -3.42 29.14
N HIS A 18 5.35 -2.53 28.60
CA HIS A 18 5.07 -1.21 29.19
C HIS A 18 3.72 -0.72 28.67
N ASN A 19 2.86 -0.29 29.60
CA ASN A 19 1.58 0.38 29.33
C ASN A 19 1.81 1.61 28.45
N CYS A 20 1.58 1.44 27.16
CA CYS A 20 1.52 2.52 26.17
C CYS A 20 0.06 2.61 25.74
N MET A 21 -0.54 3.81 25.81
CA MET A 21 -1.86 4.08 25.24
C MET A 21 -1.92 3.44 23.86
N MET A 22 -2.89 2.55 23.64
CA MET A 22 -3.00 1.75 22.44
C MET A 22 -3.16 2.66 21.22
N SER A 23 -2.03 3.07 20.63
CA SER A 23 -1.95 3.17 19.18
C SER A 23 -2.38 1.79 18.69
N SER A 24 -3.51 1.71 18.01
CA SER A 24 -4.00 0.48 17.41
C SER A 24 -2.98 0.06 16.36
N THR A 25 -1.93 -0.63 16.80
CA THR A 25 -1.02 -1.30 15.91
C THR A 25 -1.89 -2.23 15.09
N SER A 26 -1.95 -1.98 13.79
CA SER A 26 -2.66 -2.87 12.87
C SER A 26 -1.89 -4.18 12.87
N SER A 27 -2.27 -5.07 13.79
CA SER A 27 -1.57 -6.32 14.03
C SER A 27 -1.89 -7.27 12.88
N VAL A 28 -0.87 -7.59 12.09
CA VAL A 28 -0.93 -8.59 11.04
C VAL A 28 -0.05 -9.76 11.48
N SER A 29 -0.64 -10.95 11.59
CA SER A 29 0.08 -12.20 11.87
C SER A 29 -0.47 -13.32 11.00
N TYR A 30 -0.03 -14.57 11.22
CA TYR A 30 -0.47 -15.69 10.41
C TYR A 30 -0.56 -16.99 11.22
N THR A 31 -1.44 -17.88 10.77
CA THR A 31 -1.50 -19.28 11.17
C THR A 31 -1.12 -20.15 9.96
N PRO A 32 -0.94 -21.47 10.12
CA PRO A 32 -0.73 -22.36 8.97
C PRO A 32 -1.86 -22.33 7.92
N ARG A 33 -3.02 -21.74 8.24
CA ARG A 33 -4.22 -21.77 7.38
C ARG A 33 -4.72 -20.38 6.95
N SER A 34 -4.26 -19.29 7.58
CA SER A 34 -4.83 -17.96 7.33
C SER A 34 -3.89 -16.83 7.76
N LEU A 35 -4.09 -15.66 7.15
CA LEU A 35 -3.60 -14.40 7.71
C LEU A 35 -4.57 -13.93 8.80
N LEU A 36 -4.03 -13.35 9.87
CA LEU A 36 -4.79 -12.73 10.95
C LEU A 36 -4.63 -11.22 10.84
N ILE A 37 -5.72 -10.50 10.55
CA ILE A 37 -5.74 -9.03 10.50
C ILE A 37 -6.53 -8.56 11.73
N HIS A 38 -5.88 -7.80 12.61
CA HIS A 38 -6.41 -7.44 13.93
C HIS A 38 -6.86 -8.66 14.76
N GLY A 39 -6.11 -9.77 14.65
CA GLY A 39 -6.42 -11.03 15.32
C GLY A 39 -7.48 -11.90 14.64
N ASN A 40 -8.14 -11.42 13.59
CA ASN A 40 -9.21 -12.16 12.90
C ASN A 40 -8.69 -12.90 11.67
N PRO A 41 -8.94 -14.22 11.52
CA PRO A 41 -8.69 -14.96 10.29
C PRO A 41 -9.37 -14.27 9.10
N THR A 42 -8.57 -13.79 8.16
CA THR A 42 -9.04 -13.02 7.01
C THR A 42 -8.53 -13.64 5.71
N LEU A 43 -9.46 -13.92 4.79
CA LEU A 43 -9.13 -14.23 3.41
C LEU A 43 -8.87 -12.91 2.68
N ILE A 44 -7.66 -12.71 2.19
CA ILE A 44 -7.32 -11.53 1.38
C ILE A 44 -7.76 -11.79 -0.06
N LEU A 45 -8.68 -10.95 -0.53
CA LEU A 45 -9.10 -10.86 -1.92
C LEU A 45 -8.55 -9.54 -2.46
N SER A 46 -7.38 -9.62 -3.10
CA SER A 46 -6.64 -8.47 -3.61
C SER A 46 -6.94 -8.22 -5.09
N GLY A 47 -6.99 -6.95 -5.48
CA GLY A 47 -6.93 -6.53 -6.88
C GLY A 47 -5.77 -5.58 -7.13
N SER A 48 -5.05 -5.80 -8.23
CA SER A 48 -3.94 -4.96 -8.63
C SER A 48 -4.41 -3.67 -9.29
N VAL A 49 -4.08 -2.53 -8.69
CA VAL A 49 -4.36 -1.20 -9.24
C VAL A 49 -3.05 -0.43 -9.25
N HIS A 50 -2.60 -0.02 -10.43
CA HIS A 50 -1.38 0.77 -10.58
C HIS A 50 -1.76 2.25 -10.73
N TYR A 51 -1.74 3.02 -9.64
CA TYR A 51 -2.27 4.39 -9.61
C TYR A 51 -1.79 5.29 -10.78
N PRO A 52 -0.53 5.26 -11.28
CA PRO A 52 -0.15 6.15 -12.38
C PRO A 52 -0.76 5.78 -13.74
N ARG A 53 -1.28 4.56 -13.88
CA ARG A 53 -1.89 4.05 -15.12
C ARG A 53 -3.36 4.45 -15.27
N VAL A 54 -3.95 5.06 -14.25
CA VAL A 54 -5.34 5.54 -14.25
C VAL A 54 -5.30 7.03 -13.90
N GLU A 55 -6.10 7.85 -14.57
CA GLU A 55 -6.17 9.27 -14.23
C GLU A 55 -6.71 9.47 -12.80
N PRO A 56 -6.14 10.40 -12.01
CA PRO A 56 -6.53 10.60 -10.60
C PRO A 56 -8.02 10.82 -10.37
N GLU A 57 -8.70 11.46 -11.32
CA GLU A 57 -10.14 11.72 -11.27
C GLU A 57 -10.97 10.43 -11.22
N HIS A 58 -10.43 9.32 -11.74
CA HIS A 58 -11.11 8.01 -11.77
C HIS A 58 -10.71 7.08 -10.62
N TRP A 59 -9.72 7.44 -9.78
CA TRP A 59 -9.25 6.54 -8.72
C TRP A 59 -10.35 6.18 -7.73
N HIS A 60 -11.20 7.15 -7.35
CA HIS A 60 -12.27 6.92 -6.38
C HIS A 60 -13.28 5.91 -6.90
N GLU A 61 -13.79 6.13 -8.11
CA GLU A 61 -14.76 5.24 -8.75
C GLU A 61 -14.17 3.84 -8.94
N LEU A 62 -12.92 3.74 -9.38
CA LEU A 62 -12.24 2.47 -9.57
C LEU A 62 -12.12 1.69 -8.26
N LEU A 63 -11.64 2.32 -7.18
CA LEU A 63 -11.51 1.68 -5.88
C LEU A 63 -12.87 1.32 -5.28
N LEU A 64 -13.89 2.18 -5.47
CA LEU A 64 -15.25 1.91 -5.04
C LEU A 64 -15.81 0.67 -5.77
N ASN A 65 -15.58 0.56 -7.07
CA ASN A 65 -15.97 -0.61 -7.84
C ASN A 65 -15.25 -1.86 -7.34
N CYS A 66 -13.94 -1.80 -7.08
CA CYS A 66 -13.20 -2.90 -6.47
C CYS A 66 -13.83 -3.36 -5.14
N LYS A 67 -14.16 -2.42 -4.26
CA LYS A 67 -14.82 -2.70 -2.97
C LYS A 67 -16.19 -3.35 -3.16
N GLN A 68 -17.02 -2.81 -4.06
CA GLN A 68 -18.37 -3.32 -4.35
C GLN A 68 -18.34 -4.73 -4.96
N ASN A 69 -17.27 -5.07 -5.69
CA ASN A 69 -17.05 -6.41 -6.23
C ASN A 69 -16.43 -7.39 -5.22
N GLY A 70 -16.32 -7.00 -3.95
CA GLY A 70 -15.93 -7.89 -2.85
C GLY A 70 -14.43 -7.93 -2.56
N LEU A 71 -13.62 -7.07 -3.18
CA LEU A 71 -12.21 -6.93 -2.80
C LEU A 71 -12.07 -6.27 -1.44
N ASN A 72 -11.11 -6.74 -0.66
CA ASN A 72 -10.79 -6.22 0.68
C ASN A 72 -9.33 -5.78 0.83
N CYS A 73 -8.58 -5.81 -0.27
CA CYS A 73 -7.20 -5.37 -0.36
C CYS A 73 -6.93 -4.85 -1.77
N ILE A 74 -6.10 -3.83 -1.86
CA ILE A 74 -5.55 -3.35 -3.13
C ILE A 74 -4.03 -3.49 -3.07
N ASP A 75 -3.46 -4.09 -4.09
CA ASP A 75 -2.02 -4.08 -4.31
C ASP A 75 -1.67 -3.08 -5.42
N THR A 76 -0.60 -2.31 -5.21
CA THR A 76 -0.12 -1.34 -6.18
C THR A 76 1.40 -1.38 -6.30
N TYR A 77 1.92 -1.16 -7.51
CA TYR A 77 3.33 -0.83 -7.69
C TYR A 77 3.58 0.66 -7.50
N VAL A 78 4.76 0.98 -6.96
CA VAL A 78 5.32 2.34 -6.94
C VAL A 78 6.40 2.42 -8.01
N PHE A 79 6.20 3.29 -9.00
CA PHE A 79 7.10 3.41 -10.15
C PHE A 79 8.27 4.34 -9.82
N TRP A 80 9.34 3.75 -9.28
CA TRP A 80 10.51 4.50 -8.82
C TRP A 80 11.10 5.44 -9.89
N ASN A 81 11.15 5.01 -11.15
CA ASN A 81 11.66 5.81 -12.25
C ASN A 81 10.88 7.11 -12.50
N GLU A 82 9.57 7.11 -12.21
CA GLU A 82 8.71 8.28 -12.34
C GLU A 82 8.84 9.20 -11.12
N HIS A 83 8.93 8.60 -9.92
CA HIS A 83 9.12 9.34 -8.68
C HIS A 83 10.53 9.91 -8.51
N TYR A 84 11.53 9.32 -9.15
CA TYR A 84 12.93 9.72 -9.08
C TYR A 84 13.59 9.60 -10.46
N PRO A 85 13.34 10.56 -11.37
CA PRO A 85 13.88 10.52 -12.72
C PRO A 85 15.39 10.81 -12.71
N TYR A 86 16.17 9.94 -13.35
CA TYR A 86 17.63 10.07 -13.43
C TYR A 86 18.10 11.19 -14.38
N THR A 87 17.19 11.77 -15.17
CA THR A 87 17.49 12.72 -16.24
C THR A 87 17.54 14.18 -15.78
N THR A 88 17.16 14.47 -14.53
CA THR A 88 17.16 15.83 -13.99
C THR A 88 18.53 16.21 -13.44
N THR A 89 19.00 17.43 -13.70
CA THR A 89 20.26 18.00 -13.17
C THR A 89 20.35 17.96 -11.64
N THR A 90 19.20 17.88 -10.96
CA THR A 90 19.10 17.65 -9.52
C THR A 90 17.97 16.65 -9.26
N PRO A 91 18.27 15.37 -9.03
CA PRO A 91 17.24 14.38 -8.82
C PRO A 91 16.54 14.61 -7.47
N SER A 92 15.22 14.63 -7.51
CA SER A 92 14.34 14.88 -6.35
C SER A 92 13.11 13.98 -6.43
N LEU A 93 12.54 13.68 -5.27
CA LEU A 93 11.31 12.88 -5.19
C LEU A 93 10.12 13.71 -5.66
N ILE A 94 9.40 13.19 -6.66
CA ILE A 94 8.23 13.84 -7.24
C ILE A 94 6.96 13.21 -6.68
N PHE A 95 6.22 13.98 -5.89
CA PHE A 95 4.86 13.64 -5.43
C PHE A 95 3.83 14.73 -5.75
N SER A 96 4.27 15.87 -6.28
CA SER A 96 3.42 17.01 -6.64
C SER A 96 2.67 16.83 -7.95
N ASN A 97 3.08 15.87 -8.79
CA ASN A 97 2.32 15.50 -9.99
C ASN A 97 1.07 14.72 -9.54
N PRO A 98 -0.16 15.17 -9.89
CA PRO A 98 -1.39 14.49 -9.48
C PRO A 98 -1.41 13.00 -9.82
N ARG A 99 -0.86 12.59 -10.97
CA ARG A 99 -0.77 11.17 -11.39
C ARG A 99 0.19 10.34 -10.54
N LEU A 100 1.16 11.00 -9.91
CA LEU A 100 2.16 10.36 -9.06
C LEU A 100 1.86 10.61 -7.57
N ASP A 101 0.67 11.10 -7.20
CA ASP A 101 0.33 11.33 -5.81
C ASP A 101 -0.08 10.01 -5.11
N LEU A 102 0.95 9.25 -4.72
CA LEU A 102 0.79 8.00 -3.96
C LEU A 102 0.06 8.23 -2.62
N ILE A 103 0.29 9.38 -1.97
CA ILE A 103 -0.28 9.67 -0.66
C ILE A 103 -1.79 9.86 -0.79
N HIS A 104 -2.23 10.62 -1.80
CA HIS A 104 -3.64 10.79 -2.10
C HIS A 104 -4.30 9.45 -2.43
N PHE A 105 -3.68 8.63 -3.28
CA PHE A 105 -4.19 7.31 -3.62
C PHE A 105 -4.38 6.39 -2.39
N ILE A 106 -3.38 6.32 -1.51
CA ILE A 106 -3.47 5.52 -0.27
C ILE A 106 -4.57 6.04 0.66
N LYS A 107 -4.68 7.37 0.83
CA LYS A 107 -5.75 7.98 1.65
C LYS A 107 -7.13 7.67 1.09
N LEU A 108 -7.27 7.63 -0.23
CA LEU A 108 -8.51 7.29 -0.91
C LEU A 108 -8.90 5.83 -0.64
N ALA A 109 -7.96 4.89 -0.80
CA ALA A 109 -8.17 3.48 -0.45
C ALA A 109 -8.57 3.32 1.03
N GLN A 110 -7.86 4.00 1.94
CA GLN A 110 -8.17 4.00 3.37
C GLN A 110 -9.59 4.51 3.65
N SER A 111 -10.03 5.58 2.97
CA SER A 111 -11.38 6.14 3.14
C SER A 111 -12.50 5.16 2.72
N LEU A 112 -12.19 4.23 1.82
CA LEU A 112 -13.09 3.18 1.33
C LEU A 112 -12.96 1.86 2.11
N SER A 113 -12.15 1.84 3.17
CA SER A 113 -11.82 0.64 3.95
C SER A 113 -11.25 -0.49 3.06
N LEU A 114 -10.31 -0.13 2.19
CA LEU A 114 -9.47 -1.01 1.37
C LEU A 114 -8.00 -0.96 1.79
#